data_AF-A0A376L835-F1
#
_entry.id   AF-A0A376L835-F1
#
_cell.length_a   1.000
_cell.length_b   1.000
_cell.length_c   1.000
_cell.angle_alpha   90.00
_cell.angle_beta   90.00
_cell.angle_gamma   90.00
#
_symmetry.space_group_name_H-M   'P 1'
#
loop_
_entity.id
_entity.type
_entity.pdbx_description
1 polymer ?
#
loop_
_entity_poly.entity_id
_entity_poly.type
_entity_poly.pdbx_seq_one_letter_code
_entity_poly.pdbx_strand_id
1 'polypeptide(L)'
;MLESWRWLHSLHSTLLSREVDWTQLDHVIDAVVAKIPELAGIKDAAPDATFRIRGQKLAREPHRYSGRTAMRANISVHEPRQPQDIDTMFTFSMEGNKPADRAPFASAVCLGTGLELPAGVEQIPGRSGRQTALWRSGRASV
;
A
#
# COMPACT_ATOMS: atom_id res chain seq x y z
N MET A 1 -10.06 -14.49 -16.53
CA MET A 1 -11.31 -13.72 -16.59
C MET A 1 -10.93 -12.25 -16.65
N LEU A 2 -11.55 -11.47 -17.53
CA LEU A 2 -11.34 -10.02 -17.58
C LEU A 2 -11.99 -9.36 -16.37
N GLU A 3 -11.43 -8.25 -15.90
CA GLU A 3 -12.05 -7.42 -14.88
C GLU A 3 -13.41 -6.89 -15.37
N SER A 4 -14.39 -6.78 -14.48
CA SER A 4 -15.78 -6.43 -14.84
C SER A 4 -15.87 -5.12 -15.63
N TRP A 5 -15.10 -4.10 -15.27
CA TRP A 5 -15.06 -2.81 -15.96
C TRP A 5 -14.44 -2.92 -17.36
N ARG A 6 -13.38 -3.74 -17.54
CA ARG A 6 -12.76 -3.97 -18.86
C ARG A 6 -13.72 -4.67 -19.79
N TRP A 7 -14.46 -5.65 -19.28
CA TRP A 7 -15.50 -6.34 -20.04
C TRP A 7 -16.62 -5.39 -20.48
N LEU A 8 -17.11 -4.54 -19.56
CA LEU A 8 -18.15 -3.55 -19.87
C LEU A 8 -17.66 -2.53 -20.91
N HIS A 9 -16.42 -2.05 -20.79
CA HIS A 9 -15.81 -1.15 -21.75
C HIS A 9 -15.59 -1.80 -23.12
N SER A 10 -15.19 -3.08 -23.17
CA SER A 10 -15.04 -3.81 -24.43
C SER A 10 -16.40 -3.97 -25.11
N LEU A 11 -17.45 -4.33 -24.37
CA LEU A 11 -18.81 -4.46 -24.89
C LEU A 11 -19.31 -3.14 -25.48
N HIS A 12 -19.17 -2.05 -24.73
CA HIS A 12 -19.55 -0.71 -25.20
C HIS A 12 -18.77 -0.30 -26.45
N SER A 13 -17.49 -0.64 -26.52
CA SER A 13 -16.65 -0.31 -27.68
C SER A 13 -17.02 -1.12 -28.92
N THR A 14 -17.33 -2.41 -28.76
CA THR A 14 -17.87 -3.26 -29.84
C THR A 14 -19.22 -2.72 -30.34
N LEU A 15 -20.11 -2.30 -29.44
CA LEU A 15 -21.42 -1.76 -29.81
C LEU A 15 -21.29 -0.48 -30.66
N LEU A 16 -20.34 0.39 -30.33
CA LEU A 16 -20.08 1.64 -31.04
C LEU A 16 -19.13 1.48 -32.24
N SER A 17 -18.69 0.26 -32.56
CA SER A 17 -17.68 -0.02 -33.59
C SER A 17 -16.41 0.84 -33.45
N ARG A 18 -15.99 1.09 -32.21
CA ARG A 18 -14.77 1.85 -31.88
C ARG A 18 -13.69 0.94 -31.31
N GLU A 19 -12.46 1.42 -31.37
CA GLU A 19 -11.34 0.75 -30.68
C GLU A 19 -11.42 0.92 -29.15
N VAL A 20 -10.68 0.09 -28.43
CA VAL A 20 -10.67 0.06 -26.96
C VAL A 20 -9.72 1.13 -26.44
N ASP A 21 -10.27 2.26 -25.99
CA ASP A 21 -9.44 3.40 -25.53
C ASP A 21 -8.91 3.24 -24.09
N TRP A 22 -9.71 2.68 -23.18
CA TRP A 22 -9.34 2.52 -21.78
C TRP A 22 -8.59 1.20 -21.55
N THR A 23 -7.32 1.31 -21.19
CA THR A 23 -6.42 0.19 -20.92
C THR A 23 -6.12 0.02 -19.44
N GLN A 24 -6.04 1.13 -18.69
CA GLN A 24 -5.77 1.17 -17.25
C GLN A 24 -6.97 1.68 -16.46
N LEU A 25 -7.05 1.27 -15.19
CA LEU A 25 -8.09 1.74 -14.27
C LEU A 25 -8.06 3.27 -14.10
N ASP A 26 -6.88 3.88 -14.13
CA ASP A 26 -6.70 5.33 -13.99
C ASP A 26 -7.48 6.12 -15.05
N HIS A 27 -7.59 5.61 -16.28
CA HIS A 27 -8.38 6.24 -17.35
C HIS A 27 -9.88 6.28 -17.02
N VAL A 28 -10.37 5.25 -16.31
CA VAL A 28 -11.76 5.19 -15.86
C VAL A 28 -11.99 6.21 -14.75
N ILE A 29 -11.05 6.33 -13.80
CA ILE A 29 -11.11 7.30 -12.71
C ILE A 29 -11.11 8.73 -13.29
N ASP A 30 -10.25 9.01 -14.27
CA ASP A 30 -10.22 10.29 -14.98
C ASP A 30 -11.55 10.63 -15.65
N ALA A 31 -12.15 9.66 -16.34
CA ALA A 31 -13.45 9.84 -16.98
C ALA A 31 -14.58 10.07 -15.96
N VAL A 32 -14.55 9.38 -14.81
CA VAL A 32 -15.51 9.58 -13.71
C VAL A 32 -15.39 10.99 -13.14
N VAL A 33 -14.17 11.44 -12.83
CA VAL A 33 -13.95 12.79 -12.28
C VAL A 33 -14.36 13.88 -13.27
N ALA A 34 -14.12 13.67 -14.57
CA ALA A 34 -14.55 14.59 -15.62
C ALA A 34 -16.08 14.69 -15.76
N LYS A 35 -16.81 13.60 -15.46
CA LYS A 35 -18.28 13.56 -15.52
C LYS A 35 -18.97 13.96 -14.22
N ILE A 36 -18.36 13.63 -13.08
CA ILE A 36 -18.89 13.83 -11.73
C ILE A 36 -17.80 14.49 -10.87
N PRO A 37 -17.69 15.83 -10.90
CA PRO A 37 -16.60 16.54 -10.22
C PRO A 37 -16.66 16.40 -8.70
N GLU A 38 -17.83 16.09 -8.13
CA GLU A 38 -18.02 15.80 -6.70
C GLU A 38 -17.18 14.59 -6.23
N LEU A 39 -16.85 13.67 -7.15
CA LEU A 39 -16.03 12.48 -6.88
C LEU A 39 -14.54 12.70 -7.13
N ALA A 40 -14.10 13.95 -7.31
CA ALA A 40 -12.68 14.27 -7.55
C ALA A 40 -11.73 13.69 -6.49
N GLY A 41 -12.19 13.60 -5.24
CA GLY A 41 -11.41 13.03 -4.12
C GLY A 41 -11.03 11.56 -4.27
N ILE A 42 -11.59 10.82 -5.25
CA ILE A 42 -11.15 9.44 -5.55
C ILE A 42 -9.68 9.40 -5.93
N LYS A 43 -9.17 10.43 -6.63
CA LYS A 43 -7.75 10.52 -7.00
C LYS A 43 -6.82 10.70 -5.81
N ASP A 44 -7.33 11.27 -4.72
CA ASP A 44 -6.55 11.47 -3.49
C ASP A 44 -6.47 10.20 -2.64
N ALA A 45 -7.35 9.22 -2.88
CA ALA A 45 -7.41 8.00 -2.10
C ALA A 45 -6.21 7.07 -2.35
N ALA A 46 -5.64 7.09 -3.56
CA ALA A 46 -4.49 6.27 -3.91
C ALA A 46 -3.69 6.90 -5.06
N PRO A 47 -2.34 6.77 -5.05
CA PRO A 47 -1.52 7.10 -6.21
C PRO A 47 -1.90 6.33 -7.48
N ASP A 48 -1.47 6.86 -8.63
CA ASP A 48 -1.65 6.22 -9.94
C ASP A 48 -0.89 4.89 -10.07
N ALA A 49 -1.27 4.08 -11.06
CA ALA A 49 -0.66 2.78 -11.34
C ALA A 49 0.86 2.85 -11.66
N THR A 50 1.33 4.01 -12.12
CA THR A 50 2.74 4.26 -12.46
C THR A 50 3.60 4.64 -11.27
N PHE A 51 3.01 4.86 -10.10
CA PHE A 51 3.74 5.27 -8.90
C PHE A 51 4.80 4.24 -8.50
N ARG A 52 6.01 4.73 -8.27
CA ARG A 52 7.20 3.93 -7.93
C ARG A 52 8.05 4.66 -6.91
N ILE A 53 8.61 3.93 -5.94
CA ILE A 53 9.61 4.47 -5.01
C ILE A 53 10.95 3.84 -5.39
N ARG A 54 11.96 4.68 -5.69
CA ARG A 54 13.28 4.24 -6.18
C ARG A 54 13.17 3.29 -7.39
N GLY A 55 12.22 3.57 -8.28
CA GLY A 55 11.96 2.76 -9.48
C GLY A 55 11.22 1.45 -9.24
N GLN A 56 10.88 1.11 -7.99
CA GLN A 56 10.20 -0.14 -7.64
C GLN A 56 8.73 0.09 -7.26
N LYS A 57 7.88 -0.86 -7.62
CA LYS A 57 6.49 -0.96 -7.14
C LYS A 57 6.46 -1.27 -5.64
N LEU A 58 5.32 -1.00 -5.00
CA LEU A 58 5.11 -1.31 -3.58
C LEU A 58 4.76 -2.80 -3.38
N ALA A 59 5.41 -3.47 -2.44
CA ALA A 59 5.11 -4.87 -2.13
C ALA A 59 3.76 -5.01 -1.39
N ARG A 60 2.88 -5.91 -1.85
CA ARG A 60 1.63 -6.26 -1.11
C ARG A 60 1.84 -7.31 -0.04
N GLU A 61 2.88 -8.14 -0.21
CA GLU A 61 3.12 -9.25 0.70
C GLU A 61 4.09 -8.85 1.82
N PRO A 62 3.82 -9.28 3.07
CA PRO A 62 4.76 -9.11 4.16
C PRO A 62 6.11 -9.73 3.83
N HIS A 63 7.20 -9.19 4.39
CA HIS A 63 8.55 -9.72 4.15
C HIS A 63 8.72 -11.20 4.55
N ARG A 64 7.90 -11.72 5.46
CA ARG A 64 8.00 -13.09 5.97
C ARG A 64 6.94 -14.04 5.39
N TYR A 65 6.59 -13.88 4.12
CA TYR A 65 5.69 -14.79 3.43
C TYR A 65 6.46 -15.92 2.74
N SER A 66 6.99 -16.85 3.54
CA SER A 66 7.90 -17.91 3.08
C SER A 66 7.23 -19.23 2.65
N GLY A 67 5.90 -19.31 2.63
CA GLY A 67 5.16 -20.56 2.43
C GLY A 67 4.66 -20.83 1.00
N ARG A 68 4.85 -19.91 0.05
CA ARG A 68 4.21 -19.96 -1.28
C ARG A 68 4.47 -21.25 -2.04
N THR A 69 5.74 -21.64 -2.11
CA THR A 69 6.17 -22.83 -2.85
C THR A 69 5.75 -24.12 -2.19
N ALA A 70 5.73 -24.15 -0.85
CA ALA A 70 5.25 -25.31 -0.11
C ALA A 70 3.76 -25.59 -0.37
N MET A 71 2.92 -24.56 -0.60
CA MET A 71 1.49 -24.75 -0.83
C MET A 71 1.15 -25.54 -2.10
N ARG A 72 2.00 -25.51 -3.14
CA ARG A 72 1.75 -26.22 -4.41
C ARG A 72 2.75 -27.34 -4.69
N ALA A 73 3.64 -27.64 -3.75
CA ALA A 73 4.71 -28.63 -3.90
C ALA A 73 4.20 -30.05 -4.24
N ASN A 74 2.98 -30.40 -3.82
CA ASN A 74 2.34 -31.69 -4.17
C ASN A 74 1.99 -31.82 -5.67
N ILE A 75 1.89 -30.70 -6.41
CA ILE A 75 1.58 -30.68 -7.84
C ILE A 75 2.87 -30.46 -8.64
N SER A 76 3.67 -29.48 -8.22
CA SER A 76 4.93 -29.14 -8.86
C SER A 76 5.85 -28.45 -7.86
N VAL A 77 7.13 -28.77 -7.91
CA VAL A 77 8.17 -28.10 -7.11
C VAL A 77 8.56 -26.74 -7.67
N HIS A 78 8.17 -26.43 -8.91
CA HIS A 78 8.45 -25.13 -9.53
C HIS A 78 7.39 -24.10 -9.13
N GLU A 79 7.83 -22.99 -8.53
CA GLU A 79 6.97 -21.85 -8.22
C GLU A 79 6.49 -21.19 -9.53
N PRO A 80 5.17 -21.06 -9.75
CA PRO A 80 4.64 -20.31 -10.88
C PRO A 80 4.99 -18.83 -10.80
N ARG A 81 5.22 -18.19 -11.95
CA ARG A 81 5.45 -16.74 -12.01
C ARG A 81 4.25 -16.00 -11.41
N GLN A 82 4.54 -15.04 -10.53
CA GLN A 82 3.49 -14.24 -9.94
C GLN A 82 2.78 -13.35 -10.98
N PRO A 83 1.44 -13.22 -10.89
CA PRO A 83 0.69 -12.30 -11.73
C PRO A 83 1.27 -10.88 -11.63
N GLN A 84 1.39 -10.22 -12.77
CA GLN A 84 1.81 -8.82 -12.82
C GLN A 84 0.56 -7.96 -12.77
N ASP A 85 0.51 -7.03 -11.82
CA ASP A 85 -0.56 -6.05 -11.74
C ASP A 85 -0.16 -4.79 -12.50
N ILE A 86 -0.92 -4.45 -13.54
CA ILE A 86 -0.68 -3.26 -14.38
C ILE A 86 -1.49 -2.05 -13.92
N ASP A 87 -2.57 -2.27 -13.17
CA ASP A 87 -3.58 -1.26 -12.85
C ASP A 87 -3.31 -0.55 -11.52
N THR A 88 -2.18 -0.86 -10.88
CA THR A 88 -1.88 -0.40 -9.52
C THR A 88 -0.37 -0.17 -9.32
N MET A 89 -0.04 0.64 -8.32
CA MET A 89 1.34 0.86 -7.86
C MET A 89 1.96 -0.35 -7.14
N PHE A 90 1.13 -1.30 -6.75
CA PHE A 90 1.47 -2.47 -5.96
C PHE A 90 1.89 -3.70 -6.79
N THR A 91 2.58 -4.66 -6.15
CA THR A 91 2.94 -5.95 -6.74
C THR A 91 2.53 -7.13 -5.85
N PHE A 92 2.13 -8.25 -6.46
CA PHE A 92 1.77 -9.51 -5.78
C PHE A 92 3.00 -10.32 -5.35
N SER A 93 3.96 -9.63 -4.75
CA SER A 93 5.25 -10.18 -4.33
C SER A 93 5.70 -9.53 -3.03
N MET A 94 6.65 -10.21 -2.37
CA MET A 94 7.47 -9.66 -1.29
C MET A 94 8.55 -8.71 -1.81
N GLU A 95 8.84 -8.76 -3.11
CA GLU A 95 9.79 -7.91 -3.81
C GLU A 95 9.16 -6.56 -4.12
N GLY A 96 9.92 -5.47 -3.97
CA GLY A 96 9.44 -4.12 -4.16
C GLY A 96 9.77 -3.21 -2.98
N ASN A 97 9.51 -1.92 -3.17
CA ASN A 97 9.74 -0.94 -2.12
C ASN A 97 8.75 -1.17 -0.98
N LYS A 98 9.27 -1.21 0.24
CA LYS A 98 8.46 -1.25 1.46
C LYS A 98 8.52 0.13 2.10
N PRO A 99 7.43 0.65 2.67
CA PRO A 99 7.55 1.74 3.61
C PRO A 99 8.56 1.28 4.67
N ALA A 100 9.58 2.10 4.94
CA ALA A 100 10.59 1.76 5.92
C ALA A 100 9.88 1.40 7.23
N ASP A 101 10.11 0.20 7.75
CA ASP A 101 9.62 -0.30 9.03
C ASP A 101 9.84 0.79 10.09
N ARG A 102 8.79 1.55 10.42
CA ARG A 102 8.70 2.14 11.74
C ARG A 102 8.13 1.04 12.62
N ALA A 103 9.08 0.32 13.21
CA ALA A 103 8.97 -0.80 14.14
C ALA A 103 8.58 -2.17 13.50
N PRO A 104 9.53 -3.11 13.41
CA PRO A 104 9.19 -4.50 13.17
C PRO A 104 8.47 -5.02 14.42
N PHE A 105 7.34 -5.70 14.24
CA PHE A 105 6.72 -6.51 15.29
C PHE A 105 6.28 -5.75 16.56
N ALA A 106 5.24 -4.93 16.44
CA ALA A 106 4.31 -4.76 17.56
C ALA A 106 3.17 -5.77 17.38
N SER A 107 3.47 -7.06 17.52
CA SER A 107 2.49 -7.89 18.21
C SER A 107 2.21 -7.20 19.53
N ALA A 108 0.96 -6.90 19.84
CA ALA A 108 0.56 -6.61 21.20
C ALA A 108 0.81 -7.87 22.05
N VAL A 109 2.08 -8.13 22.39
CA VAL A 109 2.41 -8.81 23.61
C VAL A 109 2.14 -7.76 24.66
N CYS A 110 1.07 -7.97 25.42
CA CYS A 110 0.91 -7.33 26.72
C CYS A 110 2.11 -7.75 27.59
N LEU A 111 3.25 -7.06 27.44
CA LEU A 111 4.28 -7.09 28.46
C LEU A 111 3.73 -6.23 29.60
N GLY A 112 3.26 -6.93 30.64
CA GLY A 112 3.00 -6.32 31.93
C GLY A 112 4.21 -5.51 32.38
N THR A 113 3.93 -4.28 32.80
CA THR A 113 4.72 -3.40 33.66
C THR A 113 6.20 -3.74 33.87
N GLY A 114 7.10 -2.93 33.29
CA GLY A 114 8.45 -2.78 33.86
C GLY A 114 9.65 -2.67 32.92
N LEU A 115 9.54 -2.11 31.71
CA LEU A 115 10.71 -1.88 30.85
C LEU A 115 10.91 -0.38 30.57
N GLU A 116 12.14 0.07 30.83
CA GLU A 116 12.58 1.46 30.89
C GLU A 116 12.40 2.23 29.56
N LEU A 117 12.12 3.53 29.68
CA LEU A 117 12.02 4.47 28.57
C LEU A 117 13.36 4.59 27.83
N PRO A 118 13.37 4.67 26.48
CA PRO A 118 14.59 4.92 25.73
C PRO A 118 15.19 6.30 26.07
N ALA A 119 16.53 6.38 26.09
CA ALA A 119 17.28 7.58 26.44
C ALA A 119 16.88 8.79 25.56
N GLY A 120 16.60 9.92 26.20
CA GLY A 120 16.20 11.19 25.55
C GLY A 120 14.80 11.70 25.87
N VAL A 121 14.05 11.00 26.73
CA VAL A 121 12.75 11.45 27.25
C VAL A 121 12.91 11.95 28.68
N GLU A 122 12.79 13.27 28.90
CA GLU A 122 12.75 13.85 30.24
C GLU A 122 11.30 13.97 30.72
N GLN A 123 11.02 13.50 31.94
CA GLN A 123 9.68 13.60 32.55
C GLN A 123 9.50 14.98 33.17
N ILE A 124 8.52 15.74 32.69
CA ILE A 124 8.08 16.99 33.34
C ILE A 124 6.97 16.65 34.35
N PRO A 125 7.09 17.00 35.64
CA PRO A 125 6.05 16.70 36.62
C PRO A 125 4.80 17.56 36.40
N GLY A 126 3.74 16.94 35.89
CA GLY A 126 2.40 17.54 35.79
C GLY A 126 1.63 17.43 37.11
N ARG A 127 1.10 18.56 37.61
CA ARG A 127 0.45 18.74 38.92
C ARG A 127 -0.89 18.00 39.14
N SER A 128 -1.25 17.02 38.31
CA SER A 128 -2.53 16.30 38.41
C SER A 128 -2.49 14.83 37.98
N GLY A 129 -1.37 14.13 38.20
CA GLY A 129 -1.30 12.66 38.06
C GLY A 129 -1.52 12.09 36.66
N ARG A 130 -1.63 12.94 35.61
CA ARG A 130 -1.61 12.51 34.21
C ARG A 130 -0.32 12.98 33.56
N GLN A 131 0.57 12.03 33.28
CA GLN A 131 1.80 12.27 32.55
C GLN A 131 1.48 12.45 31.06
N THR A 132 1.90 13.56 30.47
CA THR A 132 1.84 13.79 29.02
C THR A 132 3.27 13.92 28.52
N ALA A 133 3.71 12.97 27.68
CA ALA A 133 5.00 13.05 27.00
C ALA A 133 4.82 13.87 25.71
N LEU A 134 5.52 15.00 25.59
CA LEU A 134 5.49 15.85 24.39
C LEU A 134 6.88 15.87 23.76
N TRP A 135 6.95 15.57 22.47
CA TRP A 135 8.19 15.64 21.70
C TRP A 135 8.54 17.11 21.41
N ARG A 136 9.65 17.64 21.94
CA ARG A 136 10.20 18.93 21.49
C ARG A 136 11.27 18.68 20.45
N SER A 137 11.04 19.09 19.20
CA SER A 137 12.09 19.16 18.19
C SER A 137 13.06 20.29 18.55
N GLY A 138 14.29 19.93 18.91
CA GLY A 138 15.39 20.87 19.12
C GLY A 138 15.84 21.49 17.80
N ARG A 139 15.81 22.82 17.74
CA ARG A 139 16.36 23.66 16.68
C ARG A 139 17.89 23.68 16.84
N ALA A 140 18.64 23.13 15.88
CA ALA A 140 20.10 23.26 15.84
C ALA A 140 20.48 24.30 14.78
N SER A 141 20.94 25.46 15.23
CA SER A 141 21.85 26.34 14.47
C SER A 141 23.26 25.78 14.58
N VAL A 142 23.96 25.63 13.46
CA VAL A 142 25.20 26.36 13.07
C VAL A 142 25.29 26.28 11.55
#